data_AF-A0A847GF93-F1
#
_entry.id   AF-A0A847GF93-F1
#
_cell.length_a   1.000
_cell.length_b   1.000
_cell.length_c   1.000
_cell.angle_alpha   90.00
_cell.angle_beta   90.00
_cell.angle_gamma   90.00
#
_symmetry.space_group_name_H-M   'P 1'
#
loop_
_entity.id
_entity.type
_entity.pdbx_description
1 polymer ?
#
loop_
_entity_poly.entity_id
_entity_poly.type
_entity_poly.pdbx_seq_one_letter_code
_entity_poly.pdbx_strand_id
1 'polypeptide(L)' 'MGAVKRFLAFDLGAESGRAVLGVLEDSRIRLEVIHRFRTEGLVMLGTRQWDLARIYEEMCAGLARCAREFTADLDGIAVD' A
#
# COMPACT_ATOMS: atom_id res chain seq x y z
N MET A 1 -27.57 9.79 -1.59
CA MET A 1 -26.43 8.90 -1.29
C MET A 1 -25.17 9.71 -1.46
N GLY A 2 -24.27 9.70 -0.48
CA GLY A 2 -22.97 10.38 -0.62
C GLY A 2 -22.14 9.69 -1.71
N ALA A 3 -21.23 10.43 -2.36
CA ALA A 3 -20.30 9.83 -3.29
C ALA A 3 -19.34 8.89 -2.53
N VAL A 4 -19.21 7.64 -3.00
CA VAL A 4 -18.21 6.70 -2.48
C VAL A 4 -16.84 7.16 -2.93
N LYS A 5 -15.89 7.30 -1.99
CA LYS A 5 -14.50 7.65 -2.28
C LYS A 5 -13.57 6.50 -1.90
N ARG A 6 -12.60 6.18 -2.75
CA ARG A 6 -11.65 5.08 -2.56
C ARG A 6 -10.22 5.58 -2.65
N PHE A 7 -9.43 5.29 -1.63
CA PHE A 7 -8.02 5.67 -1.54
C PHE A 7 -7.18 4.45 -1.22
N LEU A 8 -5.98 4.38 -1.79
CA LEU A 8 -5.00 3.36 -1.42
C LEU A 8 -3.82 4.03 -0.71
N ALA A 9 -3.54 3.63 0.52
CA ALA A 9 -2.38 4.10 1.27
C ALA A 9 -1.31 3.02 1.32
N PHE A 10 -0.06 3.41 1.08
CA PHE A 10 1.11 2.59 1.38
C PHE A 10 1.77 3.09 2.66
N ASP A 11 1.86 2.22 3.65
CA ASP A 11 2.56 2.47 4.91
C ASP A 11 3.85 1.66 4.91
N LEU A 12 4.99 2.37 4.85
CA LEU A 12 6.32 1.78 4.68
C LEU A 12 7.11 1.85 5.99
N GLY A 13 6.87 0.87 6.86
CA GLY A 13 7.65 0.67 8.07
C GLY A 13 9.07 0.13 7.81
N ALA A 14 9.88 0.10 8.86
CA ALA A 14 11.28 -0.33 8.76
C ALA A 14 11.50 -1.85 8.55
N GLU A 15 10.48 -2.68 8.77
CA GLU A 15 10.57 -4.13 8.59
C GLU A 15 9.40 -4.72 7.81
N SER A 16 8.28 -4.00 7.76
CA SER A 16 7.11 -4.36 6.97
C SER A 16 6.51 -3.16 6.26
N GLY A 17 5.95 -3.40 5.08
CA GLY A 17 5.08 -2.47 4.38
C GLY A 17 3.67 -3.03 4.24
N ARG A 18 2.69 -2.14 4.06
CA ARG A 18 1.29 -2.50 3.83
C ARG A 18 0.67 -1.62 2.75
N ALA A 19 -0.22 -2.20 1.96
CA ALA A 19 -1.21 -1.46 1.18
C ALA A 19 -2.56 -1.55 1.88
N VAL A 20 -3.16 -0.40 2.21
CA VAL A 20 -4.43 -0.28 2.92
C VAL A 20 -5.44 0.41 2.02
N LEU A 21 -6.49 -0.30 1.64
CA LEU A 21 -7.62 0.29 0.91
C LEU A 21 -8.55 0.97 1.92
N GLY A 22 -8.77 2.26 1.72
CA GLY A 22 -9.75 3.06 2.46
C GLY A 22 -10.96 3.37 1.60
N VAL A 23 -12.15 3.10 2.11
CA VAL A 23 -13.43 3.44 1.47
C VAL A 23 -14.20 4.39 2.39
N LEU A 24 -14.47 5.60 1.91
CA LEU A 24 -15.28 6.60 2.59
C LEU A 24 -16.67 6.63 1.93
N GLU A 25 -17.68 6.27 2.70
CA GLU A 25 -19.08 6.20 2.28
C GLU A 25 -19.98 6.56 3.46
N ASP A 26 -20.99 7.41 3.24
CA ASP A 26 -21.94 7.86 4.27
C ASP A 26 -21.28 8.33 5.58
N SER A 27 -20.23 9.14 5.44
CA SER A 27 -19.42 9.68 6.56
C SER A 27 -18.74 8.61 7.43
N ARG A 28 -18.59 7.38 6.91
CA ARG A 28 -17.88 6.29 7.57
C ARG A 28 -16.71 5.85 6.71
N ILE A 29 -15.56 5.62 7.35
CA ILE A 29 -14.39 5.03 6.72
C ILE A 29 -14.33 3.54 7.05
N ARG A 30 -14.11 2.71 6.03
CA ARG A 30 -13.71 1.31 6.17
C ARG A 30 -12.28 1.17 5.68
N LEU A 31 -11.46 0.44 6.42
CA LEU A 31 -10.06 0.20 6.09
C LEU A 31 -9.82 -1.30 5.98
N GLU A 32 -9.12 -1.71 4.94
CA GLU A 32 -8.72 -3.10 4.73
C GLU A 32 -7.25 -3.18 4.33
N VAL A 33 -6.48 -4.01 5.02
CA VAL A 33 -5.10 -4.31 4.63
C VAL A 33 -5.16 -5.35 3.51
N ILE A 34 -4.96 -4.89 2.27
CA ILE A 34 -5.08 -5.74 1.08
C ILE A 34 -3.75 -6.34 0.63
N HIS A 35 -2.62 -5.78 1.08
CA HIS A 35 -1.29 -6.32 0.84
C HIS A 35 -0.39 -6.07 2.04
N ARG A 36 0.44 -7.06 2.38
CA ARG A 36 1.47 -6.94 3.41
C ARG A 36 2.73 -7.60 2.89
N PHE A 37 3.84 -6.89 3.03
CA PHE A 37 5.14 -7.33 2.54
C PHE A 37 6.24 -6.95 3.51
N ARG A 38 7.43 -7.50 3.30
CA ARG A 38 8.62 -7.15 4.06
C ARG A 38 9.31 -5.98 3.41
N THR A 39 9.74 -5.03 4.23
CA THR A 39 10.63 -3.93 3.82
C THR A 39 12.03 -4.13 4.39
N GLU A 40 12.30 -5.26 5.04
CA GLU A 40 13.57 -5.52 5.75
C GLU A 40 14.80 -5.09 4.95
N GLY A 41 15.63 -4.23 5.58
CA GLY A 41 16.86 -3.74 4.96
C GLY A 41 17.86 -4.87 4.72
N LEU A 42 18.62 -4.75 3.64
CA LEU A 42 19.71 -5.65 3.30
C LEU A 42 21.07 -5.06 3.71
N VAL A 43 22.08 -5.90 3.81
CA VAL A 43 23.47 -5.47 4.04
C VAL A 43 24.24 -5.58 2.73
N MET A 44 24.80 -4.46 2.28
CA MET A 44 25.68 -4.40 1.11
C MET A 44 26.96 -3.68 1.51
N LEU A 45 28.11 -4.29 1.20
CA LEU A 45 29.43 -3.75 1.55
C LEU A 45 29.55 -3.34 3.04
N GLY A 46 28.97 -4.15 3.94
CA GLY A 46 28.99 -3.90 5.38
C GLY A 46 28.04 -2.80 5.89
N THR A 47 27.23 -2.22 5.01
CA THR A 47 26.26 -1.16 5.37
C THR A 47 24.82 -1.64 5.22
N ARG A 48 23.96 -1.33 6.20
CA ARG A 48 22.53 -1.59 6.10
C ARG A 48 21.86 -0.53 5.22
N GLN A 49 21.08 -0.98 4.25
CA GLN A 49 20.33 -0.11 3.34
C GLN A 49 18.98 -0.74 2.99
N TRP A 50 18.05 0.08 2.48
CA TRP A 50 16.78 -0.40 1.95
C TRP A 50 16.99 -1.09 0.60
N ASP A 51 16.28 -2.19 0.40
CA ASP A 51 16.09 -2.77 -0.93
C ASP A 51 14.97 -2.01 -1.66
N LEU A 52 15.30 -0.84 -2.21
CA LEU A 52 14.30 0.03 -2.85
C LEU A 52 13.63 -0.62 -4.06
N ALA A 53 14.36 -1.47 -4.80
CA ALA A 53 13.80 -2.19 -5.94
C ALA A 53 12.72 -3.17 -5.47
N ARG A 54 13.02 -3.97 -4.44
CA ARG A 54 12.04 -4.90 -3.86
C ARG A 54 10.84 -4.17 -3.25
N ILE A 55 11.06 -3.06 -2.53
CA ILE A 55 9.95 -2.27 -1.97
C ILE A 55 9.04 -1.75 -3.10
N TYR A 56 9.61 -1.24 -4.19
CA TYR A 56 8.85 -0.77 -5.33
C TYR A 56 8.06 -1.91 -6.02
N GLU A 57 8.68 -3.07 -6.21
CA GLU A 57 8.01 -4.26 -6.75
C GLU A 57 6.81 -4.67 -5.90
N GLU A 58 6.93 -4.65 -4.57
CA GLU A 58 5.85 -4.94 -3.65
C GLU A 58 4.72 -3.89 -3.69
N MET A 59 5.07 -2.61 -3.87
CA MET A 59 4.07 -1.56 -4.10
C MET A 59 3.30 -1.79 -5.40
N CYS A 60 3.99 -2.13 -6.49
CA CYS A 60 3.36 -2.49 -7.76
C CYS A 60 2.47 -3.74 -7.61
N ALA A 61 2.92 -4.76 -6.87
CA ALA A 61 2.12 -5.95 -6.57
C ALA A 61 0.86 -5.60 -5.77
N GLY A 62 0.97 -4.72 -4.78
CA GLY A 62 -0.17 -4.20 -4.01
C GLY A 62 -1.17 -3.43 -4.85
N LEU A 63 -0.70 -2.57 -5.75
CA LEU A 63 -1.54 -1.84 -6.72
C LEU A 63 -2.26 -2.81 -7.68
N ALA A 64 -1.52 -3.75 -8.27
CA ALA A 64 -2.09 -4.72 -9.20
C ALA A 64 -3.11 -5.63 -8.50
N ARG A 65 -2.86 -5.99 -7.25
CA ARG A 65 -3.83 -6.72 -6.42
C ARG A 65 -5.09 -5.89 -6.15
N CYS A 66 -4.94 -4.62 -5.76
CA CYS A 66 -6.05 -3.69 -5.58
C CYS A 66 -6.95 -3.67 -6.83
N ALA A 67 -6.35 -3.46 -8.01
CA ALA A 67 -7.05 -3.41 -9.28
C ALA A 67 -7.80 -4.70 -9.64
N ARG A 68 -7.21 -5.87 -9.37
CA ARG A 68 -7.81 -7.17 -9.72
C ARG A 68 -8.89 -7.64 -8.74
N GLU A 69 -8.68 -7.41 -7.45
CA GLU A 69 -9.48 -8.06 -6.39
C GLU A 69 -10.45 -7.11 -5.69
N PHE A 70 -10.24 -5.79 -5.76
CA PHE A 70 -11.00 -4.81 -4.99
C PHE A 70 -11.62 -3.71 -5.85
N THR A 71 -10.80 -2.91 -6.51
CA THR A 71 -11.25 -1.80 -7.37
C THR A 71 -10.12 -1.30 -8.27
N ALA A 72 -10.47 -0.94 -9.50
CA ALA A 72 -9.58 -0.23 -10.42
C ALA A 72 -9.83 1.30 -10.43
N ASP A 73 -10.78 1.79 -9.63
CA ASP A 73 -11.21 3.19 -9.58
C ASP A 73 -10.85 3.78 -8.21
N LEU A 74 -9.69 4.44 -8.16
CA LEU A 74 -9.17 5.12 -6.97
C LEU A 74 -9.22 6.62 -7.19
N ASP A 75 -9.71 7.35 -6.18
CA ASP A 75 -9.68 8.81 -6.12
C ASP A 75 -8.29 9.36 -5.75
N GLY A 76 -7.41 8.51 -5.20
CA GLY A 76 -6.05 8.91 -4.86
C GLY A 76 -5.21 7.79 -4.23
N ILE A 77 -3.90 8.00 -4.24
CA ILE A 77 -2.91 7.13 -3.60
C ILE A 77 -2.02 8.00 -2.70
N ALA A 78 -1.65 7.48 -1.53
CA ALA A 78 -0.71 8.12 -0.61
C ALA A 78 0.40 7.14 -0.20
N VAL A 79 1.56 7.68 0.15
CA VAL A 79 2.69 6.93 0.70
C VAL A 79 3.16 7.67 1.95
N ASP A 80 3.28 6.95 3.07
CA ASP A 80 3.86 7.44 4.33
C ASP A 80 5.23 6.80 4.63
#